data_AF-A0A7C4ZIN8-F1
#
_entry.id   AF-A0A7C4ZIN8-F1
#
_cell.length_a   1.000
_cell.length_b   1.000
_cell.length_c   1.000
_cell.angle_alpha   90.00
_cell.angle_beta   90.00
_cell.angle_gamma   90.00
#
_symmetry.space_group_name_H-M   'P 1'
#
loop_
_entity.id
_entity.type
_entity.pdbx_description
1 polymer ?
#
loop_
_entity_poly.entity_id
_entity_poly.type
_entity_poly.pdbx_seq_one_letter_code
_entity_poly.pdbx_strand_id
1 'polypeptide(L)'
;MRTFVGGFLALFAAACISPFGTSERRFTGVYAEGREVMVFEPAGTDQSWAATGETLSLRAALPPGVDPEPGFRVCATIMGRVSPIGRYGHLGLFSREIEITRVIEAHPEPCN
;
A
#
# COMPACT_ATOMS: atom_id res chain seq x y z
N MET A 1 -14.47 61.81 6.86
CA MET A 1 -13.38 61.34 6.00
C MET A 1 -13.00 59.91 6.38
N ARG A 2 -13.16 58.98 5.41
CA ARG A 2 -12.30 57.80 5.11
C ARG A 2 -12.24 56.68 6.16
N THR A 3 -13.14 55.68 6.09
CA THR A 3 -13.14 54.44 5.27
C THR A 3 -12.37 53.27 5.91
N PHE A 4 -13.18 52.33 6.44
CA PHE A 4 -13.05 50.87 6.38
C PHE A 4 -11.73 50.29 5.83
N VAL A 5 -11.00 49.57 6.68
CA VAL A 5 -9.96 48.61 6.26
C VAL A 5 -10.59 47.22 6.33
N GLY A 6 -10.88 46.66 5.16
CA GLY A 6 -11.25 45.26 4.99
C GLY A 6 -10.03 44.37 5.18
N GLY A 7 -10.08 43.48 6.18
CA GLY A 7 -9.14 42.38 6.35
C GLY A 7 -9.62 41.17 5.56
N PHE A 8 -8.86 40.80 4.54
CA PHE A 8 -9.08 39.68 3.65
C PHE A 8 -9.31 38.35 4.40
N LEU A 9 -10.36 37.64 4.02
CA LEU A 9 -10.56 36.22 4.32
C LEU A 9 -9.39 35.41 3.74
N ALA A 10 -8.58 34.80 4.61
CA ALA A 10 -7.71 33.69 4.22
C ALA A 10 -8.54 32.39 4.29
N LEU A 11 -9.15 32.01 3.16
CA LEU A 11 -9.66 30.64 2.98
C LEU A 11 -8.47 29.68 2.99
N PHE A 12 -8.20 29.05 4.12
CA PHE A 12 -7.40 27.82 4.16
C PHE A 12 -8.26 26.70 3.57
N ALA A 13 -8.20 26.52 2.26
CA ALA A 13 -8.67 25.29 1.64
C ALA A 13 -7.76 24.16 2.14
N ALA A 14 -8.24 23.42 3.14
CA ALA A 14 -7.65 22.17 3.57
C ALA A 14 -7.73 21.18 2.40
N ALA A 15 -6.68 21.15 1.58
CA ALA A 15 -6.50 20.10 0.59
C ALA A 15 -6.28 18.80 1.37
N CYS A 16 -7.33 17.98 1.46
CA CYS A 16 -7.23 16.60 1.93
C CYS A 16 -6.32 15.84 0.95
N ILE A 17 -5.03 15.83 1.22
CA ILE A 17 -4.04 15.04 0.47
C ILE A 17 -4.42 13.59 0.71
N SER A 18 -4.96 12.92 -0.31
CA SER A 18 -5.21 11.48 -0.26
C SER A 18 -3.88 10.77 0.04
N PRO A 19 -3.86 9.79 0.96
CA PRO A 19 -2.61 9.14 1.41
C PRO A 19 -1.92 8.31 0.32
N PHE A 20 -2.57 8.09 -0.82
CA PHE A 20 -2.06 7.31 -1.93
C PHE A 20 -1.84 8.18 -3.18
N GLY A 21 -0.80 7.86 -3.96
CA GLY A 21 -0.63 8.42 -5.29
C GLY A 21 -1.89 8.19 -6.14
N THR A 22 -2.29 9.20 -6.91
CA THR A 22 -3.53 9.16 -7.71
C THR A 22 -3.50 8.15 -8.86
N SER A 23 -2.31 7.68 -9.27
CA SER A 23 -2.19 6.73 -10.36
C SER A 23 -2.10 5.29 -9.85
N GLU A 24 -3.10 4.49 -10.20
CA GLU A 24 -3.04 3.03 -10.11
C GLU A 24 -2.03 2.48 -11.12
N ARG A 25 -1.19 1.53 -10.70
CA ARG A 25 -0.14 0.93 -11.52
C ARG A 25 -0.06 -0.56 -11.28
N ARG A 26 0.52 -1.28 -12.25
CA ARG A 26 0.84 -2.70 -12.12
C ARG A 26 2.15 -2.87 -11.37
N PHE A 27 2.17 -3.79 -10.41
CA PHE A 27 3.36 -4.20 -9.67
C PHE A 27 3.49 -5.71 -9.69
N THR A 28 4.71 -6.20 -9.71
CA THR A 28 5.06 -7.60 -9.48
C THR A 28 6.01 -7.64 -8.29
N GLY A 29 5.87 -8.61 -7.42
CA GLY A 29 6.66 -8.71 -6.20
C GLY A 29 6.24 -9.85 -5.31
N VAL A 30 6.75 -9.85 -4.09
CA VAL A 30 6.37 -10.81 -3.06
C VAL A 30 5.49 -10.13 -2.03
N TYR A 31 4.31 -10.70 -1.79
CA TYR A 31 3.48 -10.36 -0.65
C TYR A 31 3.79 -11.32 0.49
N ALA A 32 3.97 -10.79 1.70
CA ALA A 32 4.21 -11.57 2.91
C ALA A 32 3.18 -11.23 3.99
N GLU A 33 2.63 -12.27 4.61
CA GLU A 33 1.82 -12.10 5.81
C GLU A 33 2.70 -11.85 7.04
N GLY A 34 2.28 -10.90 7.87
CA GLY A 34 2.96 -10.54 9.11
C GLY A 34 1.95 -10.40 10.24
N ARG A 35 2.43 -10.52 11.49
CA ARG A 35 1.54 -10.51 12.67
C ARG A 35 0.74 -9.21 12.81
N GLU A 36 1.36 -8.08 12.49
CA GLU A 36 0.77 -6.75 12.70
C GLU A 36 0.62 -5.95 11.40
N VAL A 37 1.35 -6.35 10.37
CA VAL A 37 1.44 -5.63 9.10
C VAL A 37 1.78 -6.62 8.01
N MET A 38 1.04 -6.53 6.91
CA MET A 38 1.32 -7.27 5.70
C MET A 38 2.33 -6.48 4.89
N VAL A 39 3.22 -7.16 4.18
CA VAL A 39 4.35 -6.52 3.49
C VAL A 39 4.30 -6.86 2.01
N PHE A 40 4.65 -5.90 1.16
CA PHE A 40 4.87 -6.12 -0.25
C PHE A 40 6.29 -5.68 -0.64
N GLU A 41 7.04 -6.59 -1.26
CA GLU A 41 8.40 -6.40 -1.75
C GLU A 41 8.37 -6.36 -3.29
N PRO A 42 8.33 -5.16 -3.90
CA PRO A 42 8.29 -5.03 -5.35
C PRO A 42 9.57 -5.55 -6.00
N ALA A 43 9.41 -6.32 -7.06
CA ALA A 43 10.49 -6.93 -7.82
C ALA A 43 11.43 -5.87 -8.42
N GLY A 44 12.73 -6.19 -8.45
CA GLY A 44 13.76 -5.29 -8.99
C GLY A 44 14.12 -4.12 -8.07
N THR A 45 13.67 -4.12 -6.82
CA THR A 45 14.05 -3.13 -5.80
C THR A 45 14.46 -3.82 -4.50
N ASP A 46 15.13 -3.08 -3.62
CA ASP A 46 15.46 -3.46 -2.26
C ASP A 46 14.45 -2.92 -1.23
N GLN A 47 13.28 -2.46 -1.69
CA GLN A 47 12.28 -1.83 -0.84
C GLN A 47 11.28 -2.85 -0.29
N SER A 48 10.77 -2.56 0.90
CA SER A 48 9.59 -3.22 1.48
C SER A 48 8.55 -2.16 1.81
N TRP A 49 7.30 -2.42 1.44
CA TRP A 49 6.18 -1.51 1.66
C TRP A 49 5.14 -2.17 2.57
N ALA A 50 4.50 -1.38 3.44
CA ALA A 50 3.30 -1.86 4.11
C ALA A 50 2.22 -2.13 3.04
N ALA A 51 1.49 -3.23 3.17
CA ALA A 51 0.46 -3.62 2.22
C ALA A 51 -0.93 -3.55 2.86
N THR A 52 -1.87 -2.91 2.18
CA THR A 52 -3.28 -2.78 2.58
C THR A 52 -4.19 -3.07 1.39
N GLY A 53 -5.51 -3.11 1.61
CA GLY A 53 -6.50 -3.30 0.55
C GLY A 53 -6.86 -4.77 0.30
N GLU A 54 -6.96 -5.16 -0.97
CA GLU A 54 -7.43 -6.47 -1.43
C GLU A 54 -6.34 -7.54 -1.24
N THR A 55 -6.23 -8.04 -0.01
CA THR A 55 -5.24 -9.09 0.37
C THR A 55 -5.85 -10.48 0.48
N LEU A 56 -7.18 -10.60 0.42
CA LEU A 56 -7.88 -11.88 0.57
C LEU A 56 -7.60 -12.82 -0.62
N SER A 57 -7.54 -12.30 -1.85
CA SER A 57 -7.21 -13.11 -3.02
C SER A 57 -5.75 -13.59 -3.01
N LEU A 58 -4.85 -12.83 -2.36
CA LEU A 58 -3.47 -13.27 -2.15
C LEU A 58 -3.40 -14.48 -1.20
N ARG A 59 -4.22 -14.47 -0.13
CA ARG A 59 -4.35 -15.62 0.76
C ARG A 59 -4.98 -16.82 0.06
N ALA A 60 -5.93 -16.59 -0.85
CA ALA A 60 -6.59 -17.64 -1.62
C ALA A 60 -5.66 -18.34 -2.64
N ALA A 61 -4.48 -17.78 -2.92
CA ALA A 61 -3.46 -18.45 -3.74
C ALA A 61 -2.81 -19.65 -3.02
N LEU A 62 -3.08 -19.82 -1.72
CA LEU A 62 -2.65 -20.98 -0.95
C LEU A 62 -3.34 -22.28 -1.39
N PRO A 63 -2.64 -23.42 -1.30
CA PRO A 63 -3.30 -24.72 -1.38
C PRO A 63 -4.40 -24.84 -0.31
N PRO A 64 -5.52 -25.53 -0.61
CA PRO A 64 -6.58 -25.76 0.35
C PRO A 64 -6.05 -26.44 1.62
N GLY A 65 -6.45 -25.94 2.79
CA GLY A 65 -6.05 -26.49 4.09
C GLY A 65 -4.75 -25.94 4.66
N VAL A 66 -4.09 -25.00 3.96
CA VAL A 66 -2.97 -24.24 4.52
C VAL A 66 -3.51 -22.94 5.11
N ASP A 67 -3.29 -22.73 6.41
CA ASP A 67 -3.59 -21.46 7.07
C ASP A 67 -2.44 -20.48 6.76
N PRO A 68 -2.71 -19.25 6.29
CA PRO A 68 -1.68 -18.21 6.15
C PRO A 68 -1.17 -17.77 7.53
N GLU A 69 -0.28 -18.55 8.12
CA GLU A 69 0.45 -18.15 9.30
C GLU A 69 1.37 -16.95 8.99
N PRO A 70 1.69 -16.10 10.00
CA PRO A 70 2.69 -15.07 9.84
C PRO A 70 4.00 -15.65 9.30
N GLY A 71 4.53 -15.03 8.23
CA GLY A 71 5.71 -15.52 7.51
C GLY A 71 5.38 -16.22 6.19
N PHE A 72 4.11 -16.47 5.89
CA PHE A 72 3.72 -16.97 4.57
C PHE A 72 3.97 -15.92 3.47
N ARG A 73 4.43 -16.37 2.30
CA ARG A 73 4.85 -15.52 1.18
C ARG A 73 4.27 -16.02 -0.15
N VAL A 74 3.76 -15.09 -0.96
CA VAL A 74 3.27 -15.34 -2.32
C VAL A 74 3.92 -14.40 -3.31
N CYS A 75 4.27 -14.95 -4.46
CA CYS A 75 4.60 -14.18 -5.64
C CYS A 75 3.30 -13.66 -6.23
N ALA A 76 3.21 -12.35 -6.46
CA ALA A 76 1.99 -11.73 -6.93
C ALA A 76 2.26 -10.67 -8.00
N THR A 77 1.37 -10.63 -8.99
CA THR A 77 1.19 -9.49 -9.89
C THR A 77 -0.13 -8.81 -9.52
N ILE A 78 -0.08 -7.52 -9.21
CA ILE A 78 -1.21 -6.76 -8.70
C ILE A 78 -1.39 -5.44 -9.44
N MET A 79 -2.58 -4.85 -9.35
CA MET A 79 -2.78 -3.42 -9.48
C MET A 79 -2.78 -2.80 -8.09
N GLY A 80 -2.17 -1.63 -7.94
CA GLY A 80 -2.19 -0.91 -6.69
C GLY A 80 -1.81 0.55 -6.82
N ARG A 81 -1.97 1.28 -5.71
CA ARG A 81 -1.56 2.69 -5.57
C ARG A 81 -0.51 2.79 -4.48
N VAL A 82 0.61 3.41 -4.78
CA VAL A 82 1.73 3.57 -3.85
C VAL A 82 1.67 4.95 -3.21
N SER A 83 1.85 5.01 -1.90
CA SER A 83 1.90 6.27 -1.16
C SER A 83 3.15 7.09 -1.50
N PRO A 84 3.13 8.41 -1.23
CA PRO A 84 4.36 9.20 -1.16
C PRO A 84 5.37 8.60 -0.15
N ILE A 85 6.62 9.07 -0.18
CA ILE A 85 7.61 8.68 0.84
C ILE A 85 7.17 9.26 2.19
N GLY A 86 7.20 8.44 3.25
CA GLY A 86 6.73 8.80 4.58
C GLY A 86 7.03 7.73 5.63
N ARG A 87 6.12 7.57 6.59
CA ARG A 87 6.21 6.56 7.65
C ARG A 87 4.87 5.84 7.75
N TYR A 88 4.87 4.55 7.40
CA TYR A 88 3.66 3.73 7.26
C TYR A 88 3.77 2.41 8.02
N GLY A 89 2.64 1.71 8.15
CA GLY A 89 2.52 0.47 8.92
C GLY A 89 2.63 0.68 10.44
N HIS A 90 2.66 -0.44 11.18
CA HIS A 90 2.79 -0.40 12.63
C HIS A 90 4.12 0.28 13.03
N LEU A 91 4.06 1.26 13.93
CA LEU A 91 5.20 2.10 14.38
C LEU A 91 5.90 2.93 13.29
N GLY A 92 5.34 3.03 12.08
CA GLY A 92 5.91 3.83 11.00
C GLY A 92 7.26 3.32 10.51
N LEU A 93 7.40 1.98 10.39
CA LEU A 93 8.62 1.28 9.99
C LEU A 93 8.84 1.24 8.47
N PHE A 94 7.80 1.48 7.67
CA PHE A 94 7.88 1.42 6.21
C PHE A 94 7.94 2.82 5.62
N SER A 95 8.84 3.01 4.65
CA SER A 95 9.00 4.29 3.94
C SER A 95 7.86 4.59 2.97
N ARG A 96 7.09 3.55 2.59
CA ARG A 96 5.91 3.62 1.72
C ARG A 96 4.86 2.58 2.14
N GLU A 97 3.65 2.77 1.65
CA GLU A 97 2.54 1.83 1.69
C GLU A 97 2.02 1.60 0.27
N ILE A 98 1.52 0.40 0.00
CA ILE A 98 0.78 0.07 -1.21
C ILE A 98 -0.64 -0.37 -0.85
N GLU A 99 -1.62 0.32 -1.43
CA GLU A 99 -3.00 -0.13 -1.45
C GLU A 99 -3.17 -1.06 -2.65
N ILE A 100 -3.34 -2.35 -2.39
CA ILE A 100 -3.63 -3.37 -3.39
C ILE A 100 -5.10 -3.23 -3.77
N THR A 101 -5.36 -2.89 -5.02
CA THR A 101 -6.74 -2.67 -5.51
C THR A 101 -7.28 -3.89 -6.26
N ARG A 102 -6.39 -4.71 -6.83
CA ARG A 102 -6.74 -5.94 -7.54
C ARG A 102 -5.56 -6.89 -7.64
N VAL A 103 -5.74 -8.15 -7.29
CA VAL A 103 -4.80 -9.22 -7.65
C VAL A 103 -5.04 -9.69 -9.09
N ILE A 104 -3.98 -9.73 -9.89
CA ILE A 104 -4.03 -10.24 -11.27
C ILE A 104 -3.61 -11.71 -11.29
N GLU A 105 -2.53 -12.03 -10.58
CA GLU A 105 -1.98 -13.37 -10.47
C GLU A 105 -1.30 -13.51 -9.11
N ALA A 106 -1.43 -14.68 -8.50
CA ALA A 106 -0.73 -15.00 -7.27
C ALA A 106 -0.45 -16.51 -7.20
N HIS A 107 0.72 -16.88 -6.71
CA HIS A 107 1.08 -18.27 -6.43
C HIS A 107 2.06 -18.35 -5.24
N PRO A 108 2.14 -19.48 -4.54
CA PRO A 108 3.12 -19.67 -3.47
C PRO A 108 4.55 -19.49 -3.99
N GLU A 109 5.44 -18.97 -3.14
CA GLU A 109 6.88 -18.98 -3.43
C GLU A 109 7.40 -20.42 -3.65
N PRO A 110 8.47 -20.60 -4.46
CA PRO A 110 9.32 -19.56 -5.07
C PRO A 110 8.73 -18.89 -6.33
N CYS A 111 9.21 -17.69 -6.65
CA CYS A 111 8.84 -16.97 -7.88
C CYS A 111 9.57 -17.59 -9.08
N ASN A 112 8.83 -18.01 -10.11
CA ASN A 112 9.36 -18.60 -11.34
C ASN A 112 9.71 -17.54 -12.38
#